data_AF-A0AAW6BFG2-F1
#
_entry.id   AF-A0AAW6BFG2-F1
#
_cell.length_a   1.000
_cell.length_b   1.000
_cell.length_c   1.000
_cell.angle_alpha   90.00
_cell.angle_beta   90.00
_cell.angle_gamma   90.00
#
_symmetry.space_group_name_H-M   'P 1'
#
loop_
_entity.id
_entity.type
_entity.pdbx_description
1 polymer ?
#
loop_
_entity_poly.entity_id
_entity_poly.type
_entity_poly.pdbx_seq_one_letter_code
_entity_poly.pdbx_strand_id
1 'polypeptide(L)'
;MSKELLTKSKIADALGTNPMRVTRFIERNKINAVKKEGKRELFKLTDFNALKKELSEPETKKEAQSHAFSKDDYILTLKKQLEDQQKQFDEVLKSKDETIDSLKETIATSKHAYEDMKDQLTVKDNQITALTKLTNNAQTLNLVDKDPKRLQ
;
A
#
# COMPACT_ATOMS: atom_id res chain seq x y z
N MET A 1 -58.86 -21.23 6.34
CA MET A 1 -57.46 -21.30 5.84
C MET A 1 -56.53 -20.93 6.99
N SER A 2 -55.63 -21.82 7.41
CA SER A 2 -54.66 -21.54 8.46
C SER A 2 -53.79 -20.36 8.05
N LYS A 3 -53.73 -19.31 8.87
CA LYS A 3 -52.81 -18.18 8.65
C LYS A 3 -51.39 -18.71 8.89
N GLU A 4 -50.74 -19.19 7.82
CA GLU A 4 -49.38 -19.66 7.88
C GLU A 4 -48.47 -18.48 8.30
N LEU A 5 -47.79 -18.65 9.43
CA LEU A 5 -46.83 -17.68 9.92
C LEU A 5 -45.46 -18.03 9.36
N LEU A 6 -44.84 -17.07 8.68
CA LEU A 6 -43.63 -17.30 7.91
C LEU A 6 -42.46 -16.50 8.50
N THR A 7 -41.26 -17.05 8.41
CA THR A 7 -40.02 -16.31 8.68
C THR A 7 -39.75 -15.32 7.54
N LYS A 8 -38.89 -14.33 7.80
CA LYS A 8 -38.44 -13.36 6.79
C LYS A 8 -37.93 -14.03 5.51
N SER A 9 -37.21 -15.15 5.65
CA SER A 9 -36.73 -15.96 4.52
C SER A 9 -37.86 -16.57 3.71
N LYS A 10 -38.81 -17.26 4.36
CA LYS A 10 -39.94 -17.87 3.64
C LYS A 10 -40.85 -16.85 2.97
N ILE A 11 -40.98 -15.65 3.55
CA ILE A 11 -41.68 -14.53 2.91
C ILE A 11 -40.93 -14.07 1.67
N ALA A 12 -39.60 -13.98 1.73
CA ALA A 12 -38.78 -13.60 0.58
C ALA A 12 -38.93 -14.61 -0.57
N ASP A 13 -38.90 -15.91 -0.24
CA ASP A 13 -39.12 -17.00 -1.21
C ASP A 13 -40.52 -16.89 -1.84
N ALA A 14 -41.56 -16.67 -1.03
CA ALA A 14 -42.95 -16.53 -1.51
C ALA A 14 -43.19 -15.27 -2.37
N LEU A 15 -42.38 -14.23 -2.20
CA LEU A 15 -42.46 -12.98 -2.95
C LEU A 15 -41.44 -12.91 -4.10
N GLY A 16 -40.61 -13.94 -4.29
CA GLY A 16 -39.56 -13.94 -5.31
C GLY A 16 -38.52 -12.84 -5.10
N THR A 17 -38.16 -12.54 -3.84
CA THR A 17 -37.23 -11.46 -3.49
C THR A 17 -36.15 -11.91 -2.50
N ASN A 18 -35.25 -11.00 -2.12
CA ASN A 18 -34.20 -11.26 -1.13
C ASN A 18 -34.69 -10.99 0.31
N PRO A 19 -34.35 -11.83 1.30
CA PRO A 19 -34.67 -11.61 2.73
C PRO A 19 -34.31 -10.21 3.26
N MET A 20 -33.25 -9.58 2.77
CA MET A 20 -32.87 -8.22 3.16
C MET A 20 -33.91 -7.17 2.76
N ARG A 21 -34.58 -7.34 1.62
CA ARG A 21 -35.64 -6.43 1.17
C ARG A 21 -36.87 -6.56 2.07
N VAL A 22 -37.17 -7.78 2.51
CA VAL A 22 -38.22 -8.05 3.51
C VAL A 22 -37.87 -7.40 4.86
N THR A 23 -36.62 -7.52 5.33
CA THR A 23 -36.16 -6.87 6.57
C THR A 23 -36.30 -5.36 6.52
N ARG A 24 -35.80 -4.72 5.45
CA ARG A 24 -35.94 -3.27 5.27
C ARG A 24 -37.40 -2.82 5.20
N PHE A 25 -38.26 -3.62 4.56
CA PHE A 25 -39.69 -3.34 4.51
C PHE A 25 -40.33 -3.41 5.90
N ILE A 26 -39.96 -4.39 6.71
CA ILE A 26 -40.41 -4.50 8.11
C ILE A 26 -39.98 -3.28 8.93
N GLU A 27 -38.72 -2.86 8.81
CA GLU A 27 -38.18 -1.70 9.52
C GLU A 27 -38.85 -0.40 9.10
N ARG A 28 -38.98 -0.17 7.79
CA ARG A 28 -39.62 1.03 7.21
C ARG A 28 -41.09 1.17 7.63
N ASN A 29 -41.81 0.04 7.64
CA ASN A 29 -43.26 0.03 7.93
C ASN A 29 -43.58 -0.34 9.38
N LYS A 30 -42.57 -0.53 10.24
CA LYS A 30 -42.71 -0.91 11.65
C LYS A 30 -43.63 -2.12 11.86
N ILE A 31 -43.46 -3.17 11.05
CA ILE A 31 -44.29 -4.38 11.10
C ILE A 31 -43.86 -5.23 12.30
N ASN A 32 -44.78 -5.48 13.22
CA ASN A 32 -44.52 -6.31 14.39
C ASN A 32 -44.65 -7.80 14.07
N ALA A 33 -43.75 -8.62 14.64
CA ALA A 33 -43.84 -10.07 14.55
C ALA A 33 -45.10 -10.56 15.28
N VAL A 34 -45.81 -11.49 14.66
CA VAL A 34 -47.04 -12.09 15.21
C VAL A 34 -46.71 -13.13 16.27
N LYS A 35 -45.58 -13.83 16.11
CA LYS A 35 -45.08 -14.82 17.05
C LYS A 35 -43.55 -14.82 17.04
N LYS A 36 -42.94 -15.09 18.20
CA LYS A 36 -41.52 -15.36 18.32
C LYS A 36 -41.32 -16.82 18.74
N GLU A 37 -40.56 -17.56 17.95
CA GLU A 37 -40.14 -18.93 18.25
C GLU A 37 -38.62 -18.94 18.43
N GLY A 38 -38.19 -18.82 19.69
CA GLY A 38 -36.79 -18.58 20.02
C GLY A 38 -36.27 -17.28 19.40
N LYS A 39 -35.24 -17.37 18.56
CA LYS A 39 -34.67 -16.23 17.82
C LYS A 39 -35.41 -15.90 16.51
N ARG A 40 -36.41 -16.69 16.13
CA ARG A 40 -37.13 -16.53 14.87
C ARG A 40 -38.39 -15.71 15.07
N GLU A 41 -38.51 -14.63 14.30
CA GLU A 41 -39.71 -13.81 14.21
C GLU A 41 -40.58 -14.31 13.07
N LEU A 42 -41.87 -14.51 13.35
CA LEU A 42 -42.84 -14.99 12.39
C LEU A 42 -43.87 -13.90 12.09
N PHE A 43 -44.19 -13.74 10.80
CA PHE A 43 -45.07 -12.70 10.28
C PHE A 43 -46.16 -13.31 9.40
N LYS A 44 -47.26 -12.59 9.18
CA LYS A 44 -48.26 -13.02 8.20
C LYS A 44 -47.82 -12.56 6.83
N LEU A 45 -47.91 -13.43 5.83
CA LEU A 45 -47.62 -13.06 4.44
C LEU A 45 -48.48 -11.88 3.95
N THR A 46 -49.70 -11.76 4.47
CA THR A 46 -50.64 -10.66 4.14
C THR A 46 -50.11 -9.28 4.48
N ASP A 47 -49.22 -9.18 5.47
CA ASP A 47 -48.63 -7.90 5.89
C ASP A 47 -47.65 -7.36 4.82
N PHE A 48 -47.30 -8.18 3.83
CA PHE A 48 -46.39 -7.86 2.73
C PHE A 48 -47.09 -7.69 1.38
N ASN A 49 -48.42 -7.51 1.36
CA ASN A 49 -49.14 -7.24 0.13
C ASN A 49 -48.70 -5.94 -0.55
N ALA A 50 -48.34 -4.91 0.22
CA ALA A 50 -47.77 -3.68 -0.34
C ALA A 50 -46.38 -3.92 -0.93
N LEU A 51 -45.53 -4.72 -0.26
CA LEU A 51 -44.24 -5.15 -0.82
C LEU A 51 -44.42 -5.96 -2.11
N LYS A 52 -45.41 -6.85 -2.17
CA LYS A 52 -45.75 -7.60 -3.38
C LYS A 52 -46.11 -6.67 -4.54
N LYS A 53 -46.89 -5.61 -4.26
CA LYS A 53 -47.22 -4.56 -5.26
C LYS A 53 -45.97 -3.80 -5.70
N GLU A 54 -45.13 -3.36 -4.76
CA GLU A 54 -43.83 -2.70 -5.03
C GLU A 54 -42.88 -3.57 -5.88
N LEU A 55 -42.97 -4.90 -5.76
CA LEU A 55 -42.17 -5.84 -6.55
C LEU A 55 -42.75 -6.12 -7.94
N SER A 56 -44.08 -6.01 -8.09
CA SER A 56 -44.78 -6.25 -9.36
C SER A 56 -44.86 -5.03 -10.27
N GLU A 57 -44.72 -3.82 -9.71
CA GLU A 57 -44.65 -2.61 -10.50
C GLU A 57 -43.23 -2.44 -11.06
N PRO A 58 -43.04 -2.25 -12.39
CA PRO A 58 -41.73 -1.86 -12.92
C PRO A 58 -41.31 -0.59 -12.20
N GLU A 59 -40.04 -0.48 -11.80
CA GLU A 59 -39.45 0.64 -11.06
C GLU A 59 -39.68 1.98 -11.78
N THR A 60 -40.90 2.51 -11.70
CA THR A 60 -41.16 3.90 -12.00
C THR A 60 -40.58 4.64 -10.82
N LYS A 61 -39.44 5.26 -11.09
CA LYS A 61 -38.66 6.20 -10.28
C LYS A 61 -39.56 7.24 -9.59
N LYS A 62 -40.36 6.83 -8.60
CA LYS A 62 -41.09 7.76 -7.75
C LYS A 62 -40.20 8.07 -6.57
N GLU A 63 -39.58 9.25 -6.70
CA GLU A 63 -39.12 10.11 -5.61
C GLU A 63 -37.90 9.61 -4.84
N ALA A 64 -36.74 9.63 -5.52
CA ALA A 64 -35.44 9.90 -4.88
C ALA A 64 -35.10 11.40 -4.99
N GLN A 65 -36.09 12.29 -4.79
CA GLN A 65 -36.00 13.70 -5.17
C GLN A 65 -35.64 14.66 -4.00
N SER A 66 -34.92 14.23 -2.96
CA SER A 66 -34.49 15.23 -1.96
C SER A 66 -33.13 15.07 -1.29
N HIS A 67 -32.37 13.97 -1.47
CA HIS A 67 -31.07 13.85 -0.77
C HIS A 67 -29.96 13.06 -1.48
N ALA A 68 -30.08 12.72 -2.76
CA ALA A 68 -29.03 11.98 -3.44
C ALA A 68 -28.10 12.94 -4.19
N PHE A 69 -26.89 13.14 -3.68
CA PHE A 69 -25.72 13.22 -4.57
C PHE A 69 -25.91 12.09 -5.60
N SER A 70 -26.07 12.41 -6.89
CA SER A 70 -26.37 11.37 -7.87
C SER A 70 -25.28 10.33 -7.79
N LYS A 71 -25.62 9.04 -7.91
CA LYS A 71 -24.58 8.00 -7.99
C LYS A 71 -23.57 8.32 -9.10
N ASP A 72 -24.03 9.00 -10.15
CA ASP A 72 -23.19 9.48 -11.25
C ASP A 72 -22.22 10.60 -10.82
N ASP A 73 -22.65 11.53 -9.96
CA ASP A 73 -21.77 12.56 -9.39
C ASP A 73 -20.72 11.92 -8.47
N TYR A 74 -21.12 10.92 -7.69
CA TYR A 74 -20.19 10.16 -6.85
C TYR A 74 -19.16 9.39 -7.70
N ILE A 75 -19.59 8.76 -8.80
CA ILE A 75 -18.69 8.10 -9.75
C ILE A 75 -17.72 9.10 -10.38
N LEU A 76 -18.17 10.30 -10.74
CA LEU A 76 -17.32 11.37 -11.26
C LEU A 76 -16.28 11.80 -10.22
N THR A 77 -16.67 11.96 -8.96
CA THR A 77 -15.73 12.30 -7.88
C THR A 77 -14.69 11.21 -7.66
N LEU A 78 -15.09 9.94 -7.68
CA LEU A 78 -14.17 8.81 -7.52
C LEU A 78 -13.20 8.68 -8.67
N LYS A 79 -13.65 8.89 -9.92
CA LYS A 79 -12.77 8.91 -11.09
C LYS A 79 -11.73 10.01 -11.00
N LYS A 80 -12.14 11.21 -10.57
CA LYS A 80 -11.21 12.32 -10.37
C LYS A 80 -10.19 12.03 -9.28
N GLN A 81 -10.64 11.46 -8.15
CA GLN A 81 -9.73 11.05 -7.08
C GLN A 81 -8.72 10.00 -7.53
N LEU A 82 -9.13 9.03 -8.36
CA LEU A 82 -8.23 8.04 -8.93
C LEU A 82 -7.20 8.67 -9.87
N GLU A 83 -7.62 9.60 -10.73
CA GLU A 83 -6.72 10.30 -11.63
C GLU A 83 -5.71 11.16 -10.87
N ASP A 84 -6.16 11.88 -9.85
CA ASP A 84 -5.31 12.71 -8.99
C ASP A 84 -4.30 11.86 -8.21
N GLN A 85 -4.73 10.70 -7.67
CA GLN A 85 -3.83 9.74 -7.02
C GLN A 85 -2.79 9.19 -7.98
N GLN A 86 -3.18 8.87 -9.22
CA GLN A 86 -2.26 8.34 -10.20
C GLN A 86 -1.18 9.38 -10.56
N LYS A 87 -1.55 10.64 -10.75
CA LYS A 87 -0.59 11.73 -10.97
C LYS A 87 0.38 11.90 -9.81
N GLN A 88 -0.10 11.82 -8.56
CA GLN A 88 0.75 11.89 -7.38
C GLN A 88 1.77 10.73 -7.35
N PHE A 89 1.36 9.52 -7.71
CA PHE A 89 2.29 8.39 -7.78
C PHE A 89 3.35 8.57 -8.88
N ASP A 90 2.96 9.06 -10.05
CA ASP A 90 3.89 9.32 -11.16
C ASP A 90 4.94 10.38 -10.78
N GLU A 91 4.53 11.46 -10.10
CA GLU A 91 5.45 12.49 -9.59
C GLU A 91 6.42 11.93 -8.55
N VAL A 92 5.93 11.10 -7.61
CA VAL A 92 6.77 10.45 -6.59
C VAL A 92 7.76 9.48 -7.23
N LEU A 93 7.35 8.72 -8.24
CA LEU A 93 8.24 7.82 -8.97
C LEU A 93 9.35 8.59 -9.66
N LYS A 94 9.01 9.67 -10.38
CA LYS A 94 9.99 10.52 -11.04
C LYS A 94 11.01 11.12 -10.06
N SER A 95 10.56 11.64 -8.92
CA SER A 95 11.44 12.17 -7.89
C SER A 95 12.37 11.11 -7.29
N LYS A 96 11.87 9.88 -7.11
CA LYS A 96 12.70 8.76 -6.63
C LYS A 96 13.73 8.34 -7.67
N ASP A 97 13.37 8.30 -8.95
CA ASP A 97 14.31 7.98 -10.03
C ASP A 97 15.45 9.01 -10.12
N GLU A 98 15.12 10.31 -10.05
CA GLU A 98 16.12 11.39 -9.99
C GLU A 98 17.04 11.23 -8.77
N THR A 99 16.48 10.86 -7.60
CA THR A 99 17.27 10.59 -6.39
C THR A 99 18.19 9.38 -6.57
N ILE A 100 17.70 8.31 -7.20
CA ILE A 100 18.48 7.10 -7.48
C ILE A 100 19.65 7.43 -8.38
N ASP A 101 19.45 8.23 -9.42
CA ASP A 101 20.53 8.60 -10.34
C ASP A 101 21.58 9.48 -9.66
N SER A 102 21.18 10.43 -8.82
CA SER A 102 22.10 11.22 -7.99
C SER A 102 22.92 10.33 -7.02
N LEU A 103 22.29 9.33 -6.41
CA LEU A 103 22.97 8.38 -5.53
C LEU A 103 23.97 7.51 -6.30
N LYS A 104 23.62 7.05 -7.52
CA LYS A 104 24.55 6.31 -8.39
C LYS A 104 25.78 7.15 -8.72
N GLU A 105 25.60 8.42 -9.07
CA GLU A 105 26.69 9.35 -9.35
C GLU A 105 27.61 9.56 -8.13
N THR A 106 26.99 9.71 -6.95
CA THR A 106 27.73 9.84 -5.68
C THR A 106 28.56 8.58 -5.38
N ILE A 107 27.98 7.39 -5.58
CA ILE A 107 28.68 6.12 -5.40
C ILE A 107 29.84 5.99 -6.40
N ALA A 108 29.63 6.37 -7.66
CA ALA A 108 30.68 6.32 -8.68
C ALA A 108 31.86 7.25 -8.32
N THR A 109 31.56 8.49 -7.90
CA THR A 109 32.57 9.45 -7.45
C THR A 109 33.33 8.95 -6.23
N SER A 110 32.61 8.43 -5.23
CA SER A 110 33.21 7.86 -4.01
C SER A 110 34.11 6.66 -4.31
N LYS A 111 33.69 5.79 -5.23
CA LYS A 111 34.49 4.64 -5.67
C LYS A 111 35.77 5.09 -6.39
N HIS A 112 35.69 6.12 -7.23
CA HIS A 112 36.87 6.65 -7.89
C HIS A 112 37.87 7.24 -6.89
N ALA A 113 37.40 8.05 -5.94
CA ALA A 113 38.23 8.61 -4.87
C ALA A 113 38.88 7.51 -4.01
N TYR A 114 38.16 6.41 -3.75
CA TYR A 114 38.70 5.26 -3.03
C TYR A 114 39.86 4.58 -3.78
N GLU A 115 39.71 4.32 -5.08
CA GLU A 115 40.79 3.72 -5.87
C GLU A 115 42.00 4.67 -5.97
N ASP A 116 41.78 5.98 -6.15
CA ASP A 116 42.86 6.97 -6.17
C ASP A 116 43.65 6.99 -4.85
N MET A 117 42.96 6.92 -3.70
CA MET A 117 43.62 6.85 -2.40
C MET A 117 44.41 5.55 -2.22
N LYS A 118 43.90 4.43 -2.72
CA LYS A 118 44.56 3.13 -2.68
C LYS A 118 45.82 3.10 -3.54
N ASP A 119 45.79 3.74 -4.70
CA ASP A 119 46.96 3.90 -5.56
C ASP A 119 48.02 4.78 -4.87
N GLN A 120 47.61 5.90 -4.26
CA GLN A 120 48.51 6.75 -3.48
C GLN A 120 49.14 6.02 -2.30
N LEU A 121 48.37 5.18 -1.60
CA LEU A 121 48.87 4.36 -0.50
C LEU A 121 49.96 3.41 -0.99
N THR A 122 49.71 2.73 -2.11
CA THR A 122 50.69 1.83 -2.74
C THR A 122 51.99 2.56 -3.10
N VAL A 123 51.90 3.77 -3.64
CA VAL A 123 53.08 4.61 -3.93
C VAL A 123 53.85 4.94 -2.64
N LYS A 124 53.15 5.33 -1.58
CA LYS A 124 53.77 5.65 -0.28
C LYS A 124 54.43 4.42 0.35
N ASP A 125 53.82 3.25 0.29
CA ASP A 125 54.41 2.01 0.80
C ASP A 125 55.70 1.63 0.07
N ASN A 126 55.74 1.83 -1.26
CA ASN A 126 56.95 1.65 -2.05
C ASN A 126 58.05 2.66 -1.65
N GLN A 127 57.69 3.91 -1.42
CA GLN A 127 58.64 4.94 -0.94
C GLN A 127 59.19 4.61 0.45
N ILE A 128 58.34 4.19 1.38
CA ILE A 128 58.75 3.74 2.72
C ILE A 128 59.74 2.58 2.59
N THR A 129 59.41 1.57 1.78
CA THR A 129 60.28 0.41 1.56
C THR A 129 61.65 0.82 1.00
N ALA A 130 61.69 1.76 0.05
CA ALA A 130 62.94 2.27 -0.52
C ALA A 130 63.77 3.03 0.52
N LEU A 131 63.13 3.90 1.32
CA LEU A 131 63.79 4.66 2.38
C LEU A 131 64.34 3.73 3.46
N THR A 132 63.59 2.71 3.90
CA THR A 132 64.08 1.72 4.86
C THR A 132 65.32 0.99 4.36
N LYS A 133 65.37 0.61 3.08
CA LYS A 133 66.57 0.00 2.48
C LYS A 133 67.77 0.96 2.50
N LEU A 134 67.57 2.23 2.13
CA LEU A 134 68.63 3.24 2.16
C LEU A 134 69.15 3.46 3.59
N THR A 135 68.27 3.55 4.58
CA THR A 135 68.64 3.68 5.99
C THR A 135 69.47 2.49 6.45
N ASN A 136 69.06 1.27 6.15
CA ASN A 136 69.82 0.06 6.52
C ASN A 136 71.20 0.02 5.86
N ASN A 137 71.28 0.39 4.58
CA ASN A 137 72.56 0.46 3.86
C ASN A 137 73.49 1.51 4.47
N ALA A 138 72.97 2.70 4.79
CA ALA A 138 73.73 3.77 5.43
C ALA A 138 74.23 3.38 6.83
N GLN A 139 73.40 2.70 7.62
CA GLN A 139 73.80 2.15 8.92
C GLN A 139 74.92 1.12 8.76
N THR A 140 74.81 0.23 7.78
CA THR A 140 75.83 -0.80 7.49
C THR A 140 77.15 -0.14 7.06
N LEU A 141 77.10 0.86 6.17
CA LEU A 141 78.30 1.57 5.72
C LEU A 141 78.99 2.29 6.88
N ASN A 142 78.24 2.97 7.75
CA ASN A 142 78.79 3.64 8.93
C ASN A 142 79.46 2.66 9.91
N LEU A 143 78.96 1.43 10.02
CA LEU A 143 79.61 0.38 10.82
C LEU A 143 80.92 -0.10 10.18
N VAL A 144 80.97 -0.19 8.84
CA VAL A 144 82.17 -0.58 8.08
C VAL A 144 83.25 0.51 8.15
N ASP A 145 82.87 1.79 8.04
CA ASP A 145 83.81 2.93 8.10
C ASP A 145 84.41 3.11 9.50
N LYS A 146 83.69 2.69 10.55
CA LYS A 146 84.14 2.72 11.94
C LYS A 146 84.92 1.47 12.36
N ASP A 147 85.17 0.51 11.46
CA ASP A 147 85.93 -0.69 11.79
C ASP A 147 87.42 -0.33 12.02
N PRO A 148 87.92 -0.40 13.28
CA PRO A 148 89.28 0.02 13.62
C PRO A 148 90.37 -0.84 12.96
N LYS A 149 90.02 -2.00 12.38
CA LYS A 149 90.96 -2.88 11.66
C LYS A 149 91.36 -2.38 10.27
N ARG A 150 90.69 -1.33 9.74
CA ARG A 150 91.00 -0.75 8.43
C ARG A 150 92.07 0.37 8.44
N LEU A 151 92.41 0.90 9.61
CA LEU A 151 93.36 2.01 9.78
C LEU A 151 94.76 1.56 10.21
N GLN A 152 95.06 0.26 10.15
CA GLN A 152 96.38 -0.32 10.45
C GLN A 152 97.09 -0.79 9.19
#